data_AF-A0AAU5WH00-F1
#
_entry.id   AF-A0AAU5WH00-F1
#
_cell.length_a   1.000
_cell.length_b   1.000
_cell.length_c   1.000
_cell.angle_alpha   90.00
_cell.angle_beta   90.00
_cell.angle_gamma   90.00
#
_symmetry.space_group_name_H-M   'P 1'
#
loop_
_entity.id
_entity.type
_entity.pdbx_description
1 polymer ?
#
loop_
_entity_poly.entity_id
_entity_poly.type
_entity_poly.pdbx_seq_one_letter_code
_entity_poly.pdbx_strand_id
1 'polypeptide(L)'
;MRQSIRATLISTAMAAAVVTGMGMTPATASTVPARQAAVQSSTVAAPAARVDHYAKGKVTSRGRLAIRAMPTTHSRRLGWLRSGQIVDIKCWTWGESVKGDRRWYRLGISTKEWVAGRYIRIVKGKVPHC
;
A
#
# COMPACT_ATOMS: atom_id res chain seq x y z
N MET A 1 -18.29 -19.65 -13.05
CA MET A 1 -19.20 -19.65 -11.89
C MET A 1 -18.60 -18.78 -10.81
N ARG A 2 -19.27 -17.68 -10.46
CA ARG A 2 -18.86 -16.66 -9.49
C ARG A 2 -19.62 -16.96 -8.20
N GLN A 3 -18.93 -17.23 -7.09
CA GLN A 3 -19.58 -17.39 -5.79
C GLN A 3 -19.54 -16.06 -5.03
N SER A 4 -20.73 -15.56 -4.77
CA SER A 4 -21.05 -14.31 -4.07
C SER A 4 -21.06 -14.56 -2.57
N ILE A 5 -20.26 -13.82 -1.80
CA ILE A 5 -20.28 -13.83 -0.34
C ILE A 5 -21.27 -12.77 0.14
N ARG A 6 -22.34 -13.22 0.80
CA ARG A 6 -23.38 -12.39 1.42
C ARG A 6 -22.84 -11.80 2.73
N ALA A 7 -22.85 -10.48 2.86
CA ALA A 7 -22.47 -9.77 4.08
C ALA A 7 -23.72 -9.56 4.96
N THR A 8 -23.66 -10.09 6.18
CA THR A 8 -24.73 -10.03 7.18
C THR A 8 -24.66 -8.70 7.94
N LEU A 9 -25.79 -7.98 7.99
CA LEU A 9 -25.98 -6.74 8.75
C LEU A 9 -26.11 -7.07 10.24
N ILE A 10 -25.36 -6.37 11.10
CA ILE A 10 -25.53 -6.42 12.55
C ILE A 10 -26.04 -5.05 13.02
N SER A 11 -27.32 -5.03 13.36
CA SER A 11 -28.03 -3.94 14.01
C SER A 11 -27.89 -4.05 15.53
N THR A 12 -27.51 -2.98 16.21
CA THR A 12 -27.70 -2.74 17.67
C THR A 12 -27.57 -1.24 17.91
N ALA A 13 -28.28 -0.55 18.80
CA ALA A 13 -29.53 -0.77 19.54
C ALA A 13 -29.94 0.64 20.06
N MET A 14 -31.22 0.99 20.00
CA MET A 14 -31.75 2.17 20.71
C MET A 14 -32.13 1.77 22.13
N ALA A 15 -31.67 2.51 23.13
CA ALA A 15 -32.29 2.55 24.46
C ALA A 15 -31.94 3.87 25.15
N ALA A 16 -32.91 4.78 25.24
CA ALA A 16 -32.84 5.94 26.12
C ALA A 16 -34.17 6.01 26.89
N ALA A 17 -34.12 5.65 28.17
CA ALA A 17 -35.19 5.88 29.13
C ALA A 17 -34.54 6.31 30.44
N VAL A 18 -34.77 7.56 30.87
CA VAL A 18 -34.47 7.98 32.23
C VAL A 18 -35.60 8.88 32.74
N VAL A 19 -36.02 8.53 33.95
CA VAL A 19 -37.24 8.90 34.68
C VAL A 19 -37.10 10.28 35.31
N THR A 20 -38.20 11.02 35.37
CA THR A 20 -38.37 12.28 36.10
C THR A 20 -38.42 12.05 37.61
N GLY A 21 -37.61 12.77 38.39
CA GLY A 21 -37.64 12.73 39.86
C GLY A 21 -37.08 14.01 40.49
N MET A 22 -37.96 14.77 41.14
CA MET A 22 -37.72 16.03 41.85
C MET A 22 -37.23 15.74 43.28
N GLY A 23 -36.14 16.39 43.73
CA GLY A 23 -35.66 16.30 45.11
C GLY A 23 -34.65 17.40 45.47
N MET A 24 -35.08 18.38 46.24
CA MET A 24 -34.29 19.49 46.79
C MET A 24 -33.54 19.07 48.07
N THR A 25 -32.23 19.27 48.12
CA THR A 25 -31.45 19.45 49.37
C THR A 25 -30.27 20.42 49.10
N PRO A 26 -30.03 21.45 49.94
CA PRO A 26 -28.84 22.28 49.85
C PRO A 26 -27.86 21.96 51.00
N ALA A 27 -26.61 21.62 50.71
CA ALA A 27 -25.53 21.67 51.71
C ALA A 27 -24.15 21.60 51.04
N THR A 28 -23.43 22.72 51.16
CA THR A 28 -21.97 22.92 51.22
C THR A 28 -21.05 21.85 50.65
N ALA A 29 -20.16 22.24 49.72
CA ALA A 29 -18.71 22.32 49.97
C ALA A 29 -17.87 22.40 48.68
N SER A 30 -16.75 23.10 48.81
CA SER A 30 -15.51 22.96 48.02
C SER A 30 -15.50 23.46 46.58
N THR A 31 -15.17 24.75 46.42
CA THR A 31 -14.61 25.28 45.17
C THR A 31 -13.23 24.63 44.95
N VAL A 32 -13.20 23.57 44.16
CA VAL A 32 -11.99 23.06 43.52
C VAL A 32 -11.70 23.96 42.32
N PRO A 33 -10.52 24.58 42.18
CA PRO A 33 -10.20 25.29 40.96
C PRO A 33 -10.12 24.25 39.84
N ALA A 34 -11.10 24.30 38.93
CA ALA A 34 -11.12 23.50 37.73
C ALA A 34 -9.89 23.89 36.90
N ARG A 35 -8.83 23.08 36.99
CA ARG A 35 -7.72 23.08 36.07
C ARG A 35 -8.31 22.78 34.70
N GLN A 36 -8.56 23.83 33.92
CA GLN A 36 -8.99 23.72 32.53
C GLN A 36 -7.88 22.98 31.78
N ALA A 37 -8.01 21.66 31.71
CA ALA A 37 -7.33 20.87 30.71
C ALA A 37 -7.92 21.34 29.38
N ALA A 38 -7.24 22.30 28.75
CA ALA A 38 -7.41 22.56 27.35
C ALA A 38 -7.11 21.24 26.63
N VAL A 39 -8.16 20.47 26.36
CA VAL A 39 -8.14 19.41 25.36
C VAL A 39 -7.94 20.12 24.04
N GLN A 40 -6.66 20.38 23.73
CA GLN A 40 -6.22 20.70 22.40
C GLN A 40 -6.58 19.48 21.57
N SER A 41 -7.69 19.59 20.86
CA SER A 41 -8.05 18.68 19.77
C SER A 41 -6.98 18.80 18.70
N SER A 42 -5.84 18.15 18.92
CA SER A 42 -4.85 17.90 17.90
C SER A 42 -5.44 16.84 16.98
N THR A 43 -6.25 17.29 16.02
CA THR A 43 -6.59 16.51 14.85
C THR A 43 -5.27 16.32 14.10
N VAL A 44 -4.55 15.24 14.41
CA VAL A 44 -3.43 14.79 13.60
C VAL A 44 -4.03 14.51 12.23
N ALA A 45 -3.80 15.42 11.28
CA ALA A 45 -4.15 15.18 9.89
C ALA A 45 -3.49 13.86 9.48
N ALA A 46 -4.31 12.84 9.27
CA ALA A 46 -3.84 11.56 8.75
C ALA A 46 -3.00 11.86 7.50
N PRO A 47 -1.79 11.29 7.35
CA PRO A 47 -0.99 11.53 6.17
C PRO A 47 -1.85 11.13 4.97
N ALA A 48 -2.15 12.11 4.11
CA ALA A 48 -2.78 11.83 2.82
C ALA A 48 -1.92 10.75 2.17
N ALA A 49 -2.49 9.55 2.00
CA ALA A 49 -1.78 8.41 1.45
C ALA A 49 -1.16 8.86 0.12
N ARG A 50 0.16 9.02 0.09
CA ARG A 50 0.86 9.35 -1.14
C ARG A 50 0.56 8.19 -2.07
N VAL A 51 -0.20 8.46 -3.13
CA VAL A 51 -0.39 7.50 -4.20
C VAL A 51 0.96 7.43 -4.90
N ASP A 52 1.83 6.53 -4.42
CA ASP A 52 3.15 6.36 -5.00
C ASP A 52 2.97 5.86 -6.42
N HIS A 53 3.12 6.79 -7.37
CA HIS A 53 3.14 6.43 -8.77
C HIS A 53 4.39 5.60 -9.03
N TYR A 54 4.19 4.32 -9.33
CA TYR A 54 5.28 3.44 -9.75
C TYR A 54 6.03 4.04 -10.93
N ALA A 55 7.35 3.80 -10.94
CA ALA A 55 8.17 4.14 -12.08
C ALA A 55 7.73 3.32 -13.30
N LYS A 56 7.84 3.91 -14.49
CA LYS A 56 7.49 3.25 -15.75
C LYS A 56 8.74 2.81 -16.48
N GLY A 57 8.78 1.55 -16.89
CA GLY A 57 9.84 0.98 -17.72
C GLY A 57 9.34 0.53 -19.08
N LYS A 58 10.09 0.85 -20.13
CA LYS A 58 9.87 0.35 -21.49
C LYS A 58 10.77 -0.86 -21.76
N VAL A 59 10.20 -1.94 -22.28
CA VAL A 59 10.96 -3.12 -22.71
C VAL A 59 11.76 -2.81 -23.97
N THR A 60 13.07 -2.99 -23.92
CA THR A 60 14.01 -2.71 -25.03
C THR A 60 14.65 -3.97 -25.63
N SER A 61 14.25 -5.15 -25.16
CA SER A 61 14.66 -6.44 -25.76
C SER A 61 14.22 -6.52 -27.23
N ARG A 62 15.06 -7.11 -28.08
CA ARG A 62 14.70 -7.43 -29.48
C ARG A 62 13.59 -8.49 -29.57
N GLY A 63 13.55 -9.41 -28.62
CA GLY A 63 12.54 -10.47 -28.52
C GLY A 63 11.70 -10.36 -27.24
N ARG A 64 10.91 -11.40 -26.95
CA ARG A 64 10.14 -11.49 -25.70
C ARG A 64 11.08 -11.48 -24.48
N LEU A 65 10.76 -10.66 -23.49
CA LEU A 65 11.49 -10.60 -22.22
C LEU A 65 10.80 -11.52 -21.20
N ALA A 66 11.53 -12.47 -20.61
CA ALA A 66 10.96 -13.40 -19.65
C ALA A 66 10.68 -12.73 -18.30
N ILE A 67 9.48 -12.97 -17.76
CA ILE A 67 9.15 -12.66 -16.36
C ILE A 67 9.59 -13.87 -15.52
N ARG A 68 10.31 -13.62 -14.42
CA ARG A 68 10.97 -14.61 -13.58
C ARG A 68 10.46 -14.55 -12.14
N ALA A 69 10.45 -15.69 -11.45
CA ALA A 69 10.04 -15.76 -10.05
C ALA A 69 11.10 -15.19 -9.08
N MET A 70 12.37 -15.17 -9.48
CA MET A 70 13.50 -14.62 -8.71
C MET A 70 14.43 -13.82 -9.64
N PRO A 71 15.33 -12.97 -9.11
CA PRO A 71 16.27 -12.16 -9.90
C PRO A 71 17.44 -12.99 -10.46
N THR A 72 17.10 -14.08 -11.16
CA THR A 72 18.01 -15.01 -11.82
C THR A 72 17.31 -15.63 -13.03
N THR A 73 18.07 -15.89 -14.09
CA THR A 73 17.61 -16.54 -15.32
C THR A 73 17.31 -18.03 -15.12
N HIS A 74 17.83 -18.64 -14.06
CA HIS A 74 17.58 -20.04 -13.68
C HIS A 74 16.22 -20.25 -13.01
N SER A 75 15.60 -19.18 -12.50
CA SER A 75 14.29 -19.31 -11.84
C SER A 75 13.15 -19.57 -12.83
N ARG A 76 12.06 -20.14 -12.30
CA ARG A 76 10.84 -20.41 -13.06
C ARG A 76 10.38 -19.18 -13.83
N ARG A 77 10.08 -19.38 -15.11
CA ARG A 77 9.48 -18.37 -15.97
C ARG A 77 7.99 -18.31 -15.69
N LEU A 78 7.52 -17.12 -15.32
CA LEU A 78 6.12 -16.84 -15.00
C LEU A 78 5.34 -16.32 -16.22
N GLY A 79 6.05 -15.77 -17.20
CA GLY A 79 5.43 -15.22 -18.40
C GLY A 79 6.42 -14.48 -19.30
N TRP A 80 5.88 -13.60 -20.13
CA TRP A 80 6.63 -12.84 -21.12
C TRP A 80 6.10 -11.42 -21.24
N LEU A 81 7.02 -10.47 -21.45
CA LEU A 81 6.72 -9.13 -21.93
C LEU A 81 7.12 -8.98 -23.39
N ARG A 82 6.38 -8.17 -24.13
CA ARG A 82 6.67 -7.87 -25.54
C ARG A 82 7.65 -6.69 -25.65
N SER A 83 8.39 -6.62 -26.75
CA SER A 83 9.23 -5.45 -27.05
C SER A 83 8.36 -4.19 -27.11
N GLY A 84 8.87 -3.08 -26.56
CA GLY A 84 8.17 -1.79 -26.52
C GLY A 84 7.09 -1.66 -25.45
N GLN A 85 6.67 -2.76 -24.80
CA GLN A 85 5.67 -2.73 -23.74
C GLN A 85 6.14 -1.84 -22.57
N ILE A 86 5.21 -1.04 -22.04
CA ILE A 86 5.43 -0.24 -20.83
C ILE A 86 4.89 -1.00 -19.63
N VAL A 87 5.70 -1.11 -18.58
CA VAL A 87 5.34 -1.79 -17.33
C VAL A 87 5.58 -0.90 -16.12
N ASP A 88 4.82 -1.15 -15.06
CA ASP A 88 5.07 -0.59 -13.75
C ASP A 88 6.23 -1.30 -13.05
N ILE A 89 7.09 -0.53 -12.41
CA ILE A 89 8.25 -1.00 -11.68
C ILE A 89 8.14 -0.55 -10.24
N LYS A 90 8.10 -1.53 -9.35
CA LYS A 90 8.02 -1.32 -7.91
C LYS A 90 9.36 -0.94 -7.31
N CYS A 91 10.38 -1.74 -7.56
CA CYS A 91 11.73 -1.53 -7.02
C CYS A 91 12.77 -2.30 -7.83
N TRP A 92 14.06 -2.09 -7.54
CA TRP A 92 15.18 -2.81 -8.14
C TRP A 92 16.03 -3.54 -7.10
N THR A 93 16.68 -4.64 -7.48
CA THR A 93 17.62 -5.35 -6.62
C THR A 93 18.79 -5.91 -7.42
N TRP A 94 19.82 -6.40 -6.72
CA TRP A 94 20.93 -7.13 -7.33
C TRP A 94 20.58 -8.59 -7.55
N GLY A 95 21.00 -9.13 -8.69
CA GLY A 95 20.81 -10.53 -9.03
C GLY A 95 21.89 -11.05 -9.98
N GLU A 96 21.54 -12.10 -10.71
CA GLU A 96 22.40 -12.69 -11.74
C GLU A 96 22.76 -11.66 -12.82
N SER A 97 24.01 -11.69 -13.30
CA SER A 97 24.45 -10.79 -14.37
C SER A 97 23.88 -11.21 -15.71
N VAL A 98 23.14 -10.31 -16.36
CA VAL A 98 22.63 -10.51 -17.71
C VAL A 98 23.34 -9.54 -18.65
N LYS A 99 24.31 -10.05 -19.42
CA LYS A 99 25.16 -9.24 -20.31
C LYS A 99 25.82 -8.06 -19.58
N GLY A 100 26.35 -8.32 -18.40
CA GLY A 100 27.07 -7.34 -17.58
C GLY A 100 26.20 -6.45 -16.70
N ASP A 101 24.87 -6.48 -16.83
CA ASP A 101 23.97 -5.75 -15.92
C ASP A 101 23.39 -6.71 -14.87
N ARG A 102 23.66 -6.44 -13.60
CA ARG A 102 23.19 -7.22 -12.45
C ARG A 102 21.89 -6.70 -11.85
N ARG A 103 21.34 -5.59 -12.36
CA ARG A 103 20.07 -5.05 -11.86
C ARG A 103 18.90 -5.88 -12.34
N TRP A 104 17.97 -6.13 -11.44
CA TRP A 104 16.67 -6.75 -11.72
C TRP A 104 15.56 -5.85 -11.21
N TYR A 105 14.48 -5.73 -11.99
CA TYR A 105 13.31 -4.93 -11.63
C TYR A 105 12.16 -5.82 -11.20
N ARG A 106 11.50 -5.45 -10.10
CA ARG A 106 10.27 -6.08 -9.64
C ARG A 106 9.05 -5.40 -10.25
N LEU A 107 8.18 -6.17 -10.88
CA LEU A 107 6.94 -5.68 -11.51
C LEU A 107 5.75 -5.76 -10.55
N GLY A 108 5.56 -6.92 -9.92
CA GLY A 108 4.36 -7.20 -9.13
C GLY A 108 4.27 -6.40 -7.84
N ILE A 109 3.10 -5.81 -7.59
CA ILE A 109 2.75 -5.13 -6.33
C ILE A 109 2.60 -6.16 -5.21
N SER A 110 1.76 -7.18 -5.44
CA SER A 110 1.46 -8.27 -4.51
C SER A 110 2.35 -9.50 -4.76
N THR A 111 2.57 -9.89 -6.01
CA THR A 111 3.44 -11.01 -6.38
C THR A 111 4.88 -10.58 -6.60
N LYS A 112 5.85 -11.49 -6.40
CA LYS A 112 7.27 -11.24 -6.68
C LYS A 112 7.58 -11.70 -8.11
N GLU A 113 7.52 -10.76 -9.03
CA GLU A 113 7.81 -10.98 -10.45
C GLU A 113 8.98 -10.10 -10.87
N TRP A 114 9.96 -10.69 -11.53
CA TRP A 114 11.24 -10.07 -11.82
C TRP A 114 11.56 -10.09 -13.30
N VAL A 115 12.21 -9.02 -13.78
CA VAL A 115 12.76 -8.93 -15.13
C VAL A 115 14.18 -8.39 -15.09
N ALA A 116 15.02 -8.85 -16.02
CA ALA A 116 16.40 -8.40 -16.10
C ALA A 116 16.44 -6.92 -16.52
N GLY A 117 17.13 -6.10 -15.72
CA GLY A 117 17.22 -4.65 -15.90
C GLY A 117 17.94 -4.26 -17.20
N ARG A 118 18.82 -5.13 -17.71
CA ARG A 118 19.48 -5.00 -19.02
C ARG A 118 18.52 -4.64 -20.16
N TYR A 119 17.27 -5.10 -20.09
CA TYR A 119 16.28 -4.99 -21.16
C TYR A 119 15.12 -4.04 -20.84
N ILE A 120 15.30 -3.19 -19.84
CA ILE A 120 14.32 -2.21 -19.41
C ILE A 120 14.95 -0.82 -19.43
N ARG A 121 14.31 0.12 -20.12
CA ARG A 121 14.63 1.55 -20.04
C ARG A 121 13.61 2.22 -19.14
N ILE A 122 14.05 2.86 -18.06
CA ILE A 122 13.16 3.69 -17.24
C ILE A 122 12.79 4.93 -18.05
N VAL A 123 11.49 5.18 -18.20
CA VAL A 123 10.94 6.30 -18.99
C VAL A 123 10.22 7.33 -18.12
N LYS A 124 9.85 6.98 -16.88
CA LYS A 124 9.24 7.90 -15.92
C LYS A 124 9.52 7.45 -14.48
N GLY A 125 9.78 8.41 -13.59
CA GLY A 125 9.91 8.19 -12.14
C GLY A 125 11.28 7.66 -11.71
N LYS A 126 11.45 7.51 -10.39
CA LYS A 126 12.65 6.96 -9.76
C LYS A 126 12.33 5.57 -9.20
N VAL A 127 13.18 4.60 -9.50
CA VAL A 127 13.02 3.23 -8.97
C VAL A 127 13.77 3.12 -7.64
N PRO A 128 13.12 2.85 -6.50
CA PRO A 128 13.80 2.60 -5.24
C PRO A 128 14.44 1.20 -5.21
N HIS A 129 15.40 0.99 -4.32
CA HIS A 129 15.92 -0.35 -4.05
C HIS A 129 14.85 -1.20 -3.33
N CYS A 130 14.81 -2.50 -3.62
CA CYS A 130 14.14 -3.50 -2.78
C CYS A 130 15.16 -3.88 -1.69
#